data_AF-A0A4Q5T756-F1
#
_entry.id   AF-A0A4Q5T756-F1
#
_cell.length_a   1.000
_cell.length_b   1.000
_cell.length_c   1.000
_cell.angle_alpha   90.00
_cell.angle_beta   90.00
_cell.angle_gamma   90.00
#
_symmetry.space_group_name_H-M   'P 1'
#
loop_
_entity.id
_entity.type
_entity.pdbx_description
1 polymer ?
#
loop_
_entity_poly.entity_id
_entity_poly.type
_entity_poly.pdbx_seq_one_letter_code
_entity_poly.pdbx_strand_id
1 'polypeptide(L)'
;MQFVVKHEQDLDCGGAYIKLLGDMDQKKFGGDTPYQIMFGPDICGSMNRRTHVIFNYPPKNDNLLIKKDVKVESDRLSHLYTLHVKQDGTFEVLIDGESARSGKLEEEFDFLLPREIKDPNVSKPADWVDIKMIPDPTDVKPAGYDDVPKEIPDPEAKKPEDWDDEEDGEWEAPMIDNPE
;
A
#
# COMPACT_ATOMS: atom_id res chain seq x y z
N MET A 1 21.82 -18.16 -12.31
CA MET A 1 22.62 -17.99 -11.07
C MET A 1 21.99 -18.80 -9.96
N GLN A 2 22.78 -19.39 -9.07
CA GLN A 2 22.26 -20.24 -7.99
C GLN A 2 23.16 -20.14 -6.77
N PHE A 3 22.57 -20.03 -5.58
CA PHE A 3 23.29 -20.00 -4.31
C PHE A 3 22.39 -20.45 -3.15
N VAL A 4 23.00 -20.83 -2.03
CA VAL A 4 22.31 -21.25 -0.80
C VAL A 4 22.44 -20.16 0.25
N VAL A 5 21.34 -19.86 0.93
CA VAL A 5 21.31 -18.97 2.10
C VAL A 5 20.73 -19.75 3.27
N LYS A 6 21.35 -19.59 4.43
CA LYS A 6 20.82 -20.06 5.71
C LYS A 6 20.88 -18.90 6.70
N HIS A 7 19.73 -18.53 7.25
CA HIS A 7 19.66 -17.60 8.36
C HIS A 7 19.63 -18.42 9.66
N GLU A 8 20.79 -18.64 10.28
CA GLU A 8 20.85 -19.46 11.50
C GLU A 8 20.20 -18.76 12.71
N GLN A 9 20.24 -17.42 12.69
CA GLN A 9 19.55 -16.55 13.61
C GLN A 9 18.09 -16.32 13.20
N ASP A 10 17.24 -15.95 14.16
CA ASP A 10 15.93 -15.36 13.85
C ASP A 10 16.15 -13.99 13.21
N LEU A 11 16.16 -13.94 11.88
CA LEU A 11 16.36 -12.72 11.14
C LEU A 11 15.08 -11.88 11.17
N ASP A 12 15.11 -10.77 11.90
CA ASP A 12 14.04 -9.79 11.90
C ASP A 12 14.17 -8.80 10.73
N CYS A 13 15.38 -8.25 10.51
CA CYS A 13 15.66 -7.40 9.36
C CYS A 13 17.10 -7.58 8.82
N GLY A 14 17.21 -7.92 7.53
CA GLY A 14 18.44 -8.05 6.77
C GLY A 14 18.22 -8.68 5.39
N GLY A 15 19.14 -8.39 4.47
CA GLY A 15 19.17 -8.96 3.12
C GLY A 15 20.35 -9.89 2.93
N ALA A 16 20.14 -10.98 2.19
CA ALA A 16 21.17 -11.93 1.79
C ALA A 16 21.10 -12.23 0.29
N TYR A 17 20.96 -11.17 -0.50
CA TYR A 17 21.02 -11.22 -1.95
C TYR A 17 22.43 -11.02 -2.48
N ILE A 18 22.66 -11.49 -3.70
CA ILE A 18 23.89 -11.26 -4.44
C ILE A 18 23.68 -10.20 -5.51
N LYS A 19 24.71 -9.38 -5.74
CA LYS A 19 24.78 -8.45 -6.88
C LYS A 19 25.74 -9.00 -7.90
N LEU A 20 25.31 -9.14 -9.15
CA LEU A 20 26.17 -9.42 -10.29
C LEU A 20 26.66 -8.08 -10.83
N LEU A 21 27.96 -7.83 -10.74
CA LEU A 21 28.57 -6.57 -11.13
C LEU A 21 29.32 -6.72 -12.46
N GLY A 22 29.49 -5.61 -13.16
CA GLY A 22 30.41 -5.51 -14.29
C GLY A 22 31.86 -5.29 -13.83
N ASP A 23 32.68 -4.72 -14.71
CA ASP A 23 34.05 -4.32 -14.34
C ASP A 23 34.01 -3.16 -13.33
N MET A 24 34.73 -3.30 -12.21
CA MET A 24 34.75 -2.33 -11.13
C MET A 24 35.94 -2.53 -10.16
N ASP A 25 36.31 -1.47 -9.44
CA ASP A 25 37.29 -1.55 -8.35
C ASP A 25 36.66 -2.17 -7.09
N GLN A 26 36.95 -3.44 -6.84
CA GLN A 26 36.42 -4.20 -5.70
C GLN A 26 36.72 -3.54 -4.34
N LYS A 27 37.79 -2.76 -4.21
CA LYS A 27 38.12 -2.06 -2.95
C LYS A 27 37.18 -0.91 -2.65
N LYS A 28 36.44 -0.44 -3.66
CA LYS A 28 35.44 0.64 -3.56
C LYS A 28 34.00 0.11 -3.62
N PHE A 29 33.82 -1.20 -3.47
CA PHE A 29 32.49 -1.81 -3.47
C PHE A 29 31.66 -1.29 -2.30
N GLY A 30 30.40 -0.95 -2.60
CA GLY A 30 29.42 -0.46 -1.63
C GLY A 30 27.98 -0.62 -2.12
N GLY A 31 27.04 -0.05 -1.36
CA GLY A 31 25.61 -0.13 -1.65
C GLY A 31 25.24 0.45 -3.03
N ASP A 32 25.84 1.59 -3.38
CA ASP A 32 25.53 2.36 -4.59
C ASP A 32 26.33 1.90 -5.82
N THR A 33 27.18 0.88 -5.69
CA THR A 33 27.96 0.38 -6.82
C THR A 33 27.03 -0.17 -7.91
N PRO A 34 27.18 0.28 -9.18
CA PRO A 34 26.37 -0.22 -10.28
C PRO A 34 26.48 -1.74 -10.44
N TYR A 35 25.33 -2.39 -10.53
CA TYR A 35 25.21 -3.83 -10.75
C TYR A 35 24.36 -4.08 -11.99
N GLN A 36 24.43 -5.28 -12.56
CA GLN A 36 23.60 -5.72 -13.67
C GLN A 36 22.34 -6.45 -13.18
N ILE A 37 22.51 -7.30 -12.16
CA ILE A 37 21.42 -8.09 -11.56
C ILE A 37 21.58 -8.08 -10.04
N MET A 38 20.51 -7.86 -9.29
CA MET A 38 20.45 -8.16 -7.86
C MET A 38 19.40 -9.25 -7.63
N PHE A 39 19.80 -10.33 -6.99
CA PHE A 39 18.93 -11.49 -6.77
C PHE A 39 19.14 -12.14 -5.41
N GLY A 40 18.05 -12.38 -4.67
CA GLY A 40 18.07 -13.15 -3.44
C GLY A 40 17.11 -12.67 -2.35
N PRO A 41 17.09 -13.34 -1.20
CA PRO A 41 16.17 -13.05 -0.11
C PRO A 41 16.47 -11.70 0.56
N ASP A 42 15.40 -10.98 0.88
CA ASP A 42 15.40 -9.78 1.71
C ASP A 42 14.21 -9.82 2.66
N ILE A 43 14.52 -9.79 3.95
CA ILE A 43 13.55 -9.95 5.04
C ILE A 43 13.71 -8.74 5.93
N CYS A 44 12.68 -7.90 6.07
CA CYS A 44 12.67 -6.80 7.02
C CYS A 44 11.29 -6.58 7.63
N GLY A 45 11.13 -7.01 8.88
CA GLY A 45 9.85 -7.01 9.57
C GLY A 45 8.84 -7.95 8.92
N SER A 46 7.55 -7.81 9.23
CA SER A 46 6.48 -8.66 8.70
C SER A 46 6.02 -8.28 7.28
N MET A 47 6.13 -7.00 6.92
CA MET A 47 5.56 -6.47 5.67
C MET A 47 6.52 -6.51 4.48
N ASN A 48 7.85 -6.49 4.72
CA ASN A 48 8.84 -6.41 3.65
C ASN A 48 9.67 -7.69 3.61
N ARG A 49 9.04 -8.79 3.15
CA ARG A 49 9.69 -10.09 2.98
C ARG A 49 9.51 -10.57 1.56
N ARG A 50 10.60 -10.59 0.77
CA ARG A 50 10.56 -10.98 -0.63
C ARG A 50 11.91 -11.48 -1.13
N THR A 51 11.88 -12.25 -2.21
CA THR A 51 13.08 -12.51 -3.01
C THR A 51 13.22 -11.41 -4.04
N HIS A 52 14.25 -10.56 -3.92
CA HIS A 52 14.55 -9.55 -4.92
C HIS A 52 14.93 -10.20 -6.23
N VAL A 53 14.38 -9.67 -7.32
CA VAL A 53 14.83 -9.90 -8.70
C VAL A 53 14.84 -8.52 -9.34
N ILE A 54 16.03 -7.96 -9.53
CA ILE A 54 16.20 -6.59 -10.03
C ILE A 54 17.18 -6.62 -11.19
N PHE A 55 16.78 -5.99 -12.29
CA PHE A 55 17.65 -5.79 -13.45
C PHE A 55 18.00 -4.33 -13.58
N ASN A 56 19.29 -4.03 -13.74
CA ASN A 56 19.69 -2.71 -14.19
C ASN A 56 19.35 -2.57 -15.67
N TYR A 57 18.67 -1.47 -16.02
CA TYR A 57 18.29 -1.19 -17.40
C TYR A 57 18.90 0.13 -17.86
N PRO A 58 20.08 0.08 -18.52
CA PRO A 58 20.80 1.28 -18.94
C PRO A 58 19.98 2.29 -19.76
N PRO A 59 19.06 1.88 -20.66
CA PRO A 59 18.24 2.84 -21.41
C PRO A 59 17.34 3.74 -20.54
N LYS A 60 16.97 3.31 -19.33
CA LYS A 60 16.22 4.12 -18.35
C LYS A 60 17.10 4.66 -17.22
N ASN A 61 18.37 4.28 -17.17
CA ASN A 61 19.29 4.55 -16.05
C ASN A 61 18.66 4.19 -14.69
N ASP A 62 17.96 3.06 -14.63
CA ASP A 62 17.17 2.66 -13.46
C ASP A 62 17.33 1.17 -13.15
N ASN A 63 17.06 0.81 -11.90
CA ASN A 63 17.03 -0.55 -11.41
C ASN A 63 15.58 -1.02 -11.36
N LEU A 64 15.21 -1.86 -12.32
CA LEU A 64 13.84 -2.32 -12.50
C LEU A 64 13.55 -3.48 -11.55
N LEU A 65 12.71 -3.23 -10.55
CA LEU A 65 12.17 -4.24 -9.67
C LEU A 65 11.11 -5.05 -10.40
N ILE A 66 10.98 -6.33 -10.01
CA ILE A 66 9.85 -7.14 -10.44
C ILE A 66 8.54 -6.56 -9.92
N LYS A 67 7.51 -6.50 -10.78
CA LYS A 67 6.22 -5.88 -10.47
C LYS A 67 5.45 -6.57 -9.36
N LYS A 68 5.57 -7.89 -9.29
CA LYS A 68 4.86 -8.71 -8.32
C LYS A 68 5.88 -9.47 -7.49
N ASP A 69 5.65 -9.49 -6.18
CA ASP A 69 6.58 -10.09 -5.25
C ASP A 69 6.80 -11.58 -5.51
N VAL A 70 8.02 -12.01 -5.19
CA VAL A 70 8.45 -13.41 -5.20
C VAL A 70 8.50 -13.87 -3.74
N LYS A 71 7.98 -15.06 -3.46
CA LYS A 71 8.03 -15.65 -2.11
C LYS A 71 9.47 -15.67 -1.58
N VAL A 72 9.62 -15.65 -0.26
CA VAL A 72 10.90 -15.80 0.42
C VAL A 72 10.72 -16.77 1.59
N GLU A 73 11.74 -17.58 1.82
CA GLU A 73 11.76 -18.49 2.97
C GLU A 73 12.41 -17.77 4.15
N SER A 74 11.78 -17.86 5.33
CA SER A 74 12.20 -17.11 6.53
C SER A 74 12.43 -18.00 7.75
N ASP A 75 12.53 -19.31 7.56
CA ASP A 75 12.89 -20.22 8.64
C ASP A 75 14.42 -20.31 8.81
N ARG A 76 14.90 -21.19 9.71
CA ARG A 76 16.33 -21.34 10.03
C ARG A 76 17.05 -22.43 9.21
N LEU A 77 16.40 -22.96 8.19
CA LEU A 77 16.94 -23.98 7.29
C LEU A 77 17.75 -23.32 6.17
N SER A 78 18.51 -24.16 5.48
CA SER A 78 19.23 -23.75 4.29
C SER A 78 18.28 -23.82 3.10
N HIS A 79 18.13 -22.71 2.39
CA HIS A 79 17.32 -22.64 1.17
C HIS A 79 18.17 -22.31 -0.05
N LEU A 80 17.88 -23.00 -1.15
CA LEU A 80 18.53 -22.84 -2.44
C LEU A 80 17.74 -21.86 -3.30
N TYR A 81 18.36 -20.75 -3.70
CA TYR A 81 17.77 -19.75 -4.57
C TYR A 81 18.39 -19.83 -5.96
N THR A 82 17.57 -19.98 -6.99
CA THR A 82 17.99 -20.08 -8.39
C THR A 82 17.23 -19.08 -9.24
N LEU A 83 17.95 -18.33 -10.08
CA LEU A 83 17.38 -17.50 -11.13
C LEU A 83 17.90 -17.94 -12.50
N HIS A 84 16.98 -18.34 -13.36
CA HIS A 84 17.18 -18.57 -14.78
C HIS A 84 16.71 -17.35 -15.57
N VAL A 85 17.57 -16.86 -16.46
CA VAL A 85 17.22 -15.82 -17.44
C VAL A 85 17.59 -16.38 -18.80
N LYS A 86 16.61 -16.48 -19.70
CA LYS A 86 16.76 -17.11 -21.01
C LYS A 86 16.82 -16.05 -22.11
N GLN A 87 17.45 -16.42 -23.23
CA GLN A 87 17.61 -15.54 -24.38
C GLN A 87 16.28 -15.26 -25.12
N ASP A 88 15.25 -16.08 -24.89
CA ASP A 88 13.90 -15.88 -25.41
C ASP A 88 13.10 -14.80 -24.64
N GLY A 89 13.73 -14.13 -23.67
CA GLY A 89 13.11 -13.07 -22.87
C GLY A 89 12.28 -13.60 -21.70
N THR A 90 12.39 -14.88 -21.36
CA THR A 90 11.73 -15.46 -20.18
C THR A 90 12.69 -15.57 -18.99
N PHE A 91 12.10 -15.57 -17.79
CA PHE A 91 12.83 -15.84 -16.55
C PHE A 91 12.07 -16.83 -15.67
N GLU A 92 12.80 -17.46 -14.77
CA GLU A 92 12.25 -18.34 -13.75
C GLU A 92 13.07 -18.25 -12.47
N VAL A 93 12.38 -18.06 -11.36
CA VAL A 93 12.93 -18.13 -10.01
C VAL A 93 12.50 -19.46 -9.40
N LEU A 94 13.48 -20.23 -8.93
CA LEU A 94 13.25 -21.44 -8.16
C LEU A 94 13.76 -21.26 -6.74
N ILE A 95 13.01 -21.81 -5.79
CA ILE A 95 13.36 -21.88 -4.38
C ILE A 95 13.27 -23.35 -3.99
N ASP A 96 14.38 -23.90 -3.51
CA ASP A 96 14.55 -25.34 -3.20
C ASP A 96 14.22 -26.26 -4.39
N GLY A 97 14.45 -25.77 -5.61
CA GLY A 97 14.16 -26.48 -6.85
C GLY A 97 12.71 -26.39 -7.32
N GLU A 98 11.82 -25.75 -6.55
CA GLU A 98 10.43 -25.51 -6.94
C GLU A 98 10.27 -24.15 -7.61
N SER A 99 9.49 -24.09 -8.71
CA SER A 99 9.21 -22.84 -9.42
C SER A 99 8.40 -21.89 -8.53
N ALA A 100 9.05 -20.86 -8.03
CA ALA A 100 8.43 -19.83 -7.19
C ALA A 100 7.72 -18.77 -8.03
N ARG A 101 8.28 -18.45 -9.21
CA ARG A 101 7.74 -17.47 -10.15
C ARG A 101 8.41 -17.62 -11.50
N SER A 102 7.63 -17.54 -12.57
CA SER A 102 8.14 -17.56 -13.95
C SER A 102 7.29 -16.65 -14.83
N GLY A 103 7.86 -16.20 -15.95
CA GLY A 103 7.16 -15.34 -16.89
C GLY A 103 8.08 -14.70 -17.92
N LYS A 104 7.52 -13.78 -18.69
CA LYS A 104 8.29 -12.93 -19.60
C LYS A 104 8.80 -11.69 -18.89
N LEU A 105 10.03 -11.30 -19.21
CA LEU A 105 10.65 -10.09 -18.67
C LEU A 105 9.84 -8.83 -19.01
N GLU A 106 9.30 -8.73 -20.22
CA GLU A 106 8.52 -7.56 -20.67
C GLU A 106 7.17 -7.38 -19.94
N GLU A 107 6.65 -8.45 -19.34
CA GLU A 107 5.36 -8.44 -18.65
C GLU A 107 5.54 -8.18 -17.14
N GLU A 108 6.59 -8.77 -16.56
CA GLU A 108 6.86 -8.71 -15.12
C GLU A 108 7.79 -7.56 -14.70
N PHE A 109 8.37 -6.83 -15.65
CA PHE A 109 9.23 -5.66 -15.41
C PHE A 109 8.85 -4.51 -16.35
N ASP A 110 9.18 -3.28 -15.96
CA ASP A 110 8.95 -2.08 -16.77
C ASP A 110 10.12 -1.77 -17.70
N PHE A 111 10.53 -2.73 -18.53
CA PHE A 111 11.55 -2.50 -19.55
C PHE A 111 11.04 -1.54 -20.64
N LEU A 112 9.82 -1.80 -21.12
CA LEU A 112 9.22 -1.07 -22.22
C LEU A 112 8.48 0.17 -21.72
N LEU A 113 8.13 1.06 -22.65
CA LEU A 113 7.16 2.11 -22.38
C LEU A 113 5.76 1.49 -22.22
N PRO A 114 4.83 2.17 -21.53
CA PRO A 114 3.44 1.73 -21.45
C PRO A 114 2.90 1.44 -22.85
N ARG A 115 2.22 0.29 -23.02
CA ARG A 115 1.58 -0.07 -24.29
C ARG A 115 0.46 0.91 -24.66
N GLU A 116 -0.16 1.51 -23.65
CA GLU A 116 -1.26 2.46 -23.79
C GLU A 116 -0.92 3.73 -23.00
N ILE A 117 -1.13 4.89 -23.64
CA ILE A 117 -1.01 6.21 -23.02
C ILE A 117 -2.38 6.89 -23.10
N LYS A 118 -2.69 7.76 -22.12
CA LYS A 118 -3.87 8.62 -22.22
C LYS A 118 -3.68 9.58 -23.40
N ASP A 119 -4.73 9.80 -24.20
CA ASP A 119 -4.66 10.75 -25.30
C ASP A 119 -4.41 12.16 -24.75
N PRO A 120 -3.24 12.79 -25.06
CA PRO A 120 -2.92 14.12 -24.56
C PRO A 120 -3.87 15.20 -25.08
N ASN A 121 -4.61 14.95 -26.16
CA ASN A 121 -5.55 15.90 -26.74
C ASN A 121 -6.94 15.82 -26.13
N VAL A 122 -7.21 14.81 -25.29
CA VAL A 122 -8.53 14.61 -24.69
C VAL A 122 -8.49 15.06 -23.23
N SER A 123 -9.06 16.23 -22.98
CA SER A 123 -9.37 16.69 -21.63
C SER A 123 -10.76 16.23 -21.22
N LYS A 124 -10.97 16.11 -19.91
CA LYS A 124 -12.30 15.88 -19.34
C LYS A 124 -13.29 16.96 -19.86
N PRO A 125 -14.46 16.57 -20.42
CA PRO A 125 -15.47 17.52 -20.89
C PRO A 125 -15.97 18.45 -19.77
N ALA A 126 -16.40 19.66 -20.13
CA ALA A 126 -16.88 20.66 -19.16
C ALA A 126 -18.20 20.27 -18.47
N ASP A 127 -19.00 19.45 -19.14
CA ASP A 127 -20.29 18.90 -18.68
C ASP A 127 -20.15 17.59 -17.90
N TRP A 128 -18.92 17.12 -17.66
CA TRP A 128 -18.68 15.86 -16.97
C TRP A 128 -18.82 16.02 -15.45
N VAL A 129 -19.91 15.48 -14.94
CA VAL A 129 -20.31 15.51 -13.52
C VAL A 129 -19.54 14.44 -12.72
N ASP A 130 -18.70 14.84 -11.76
CA ASP A 130 -18.02 13.91 -10.82
C ASP A 130 -18.82 13.62 -9.55
N ILE A 131 -19.86 14.40 -9.28
CA ILE A 131 -20.63 14.24 -8.04
C ILE A 131 -21.43 12.94 -8.11
N LYS A 132 -21.15 12.03 -7.17
CA LYS A 132 -21.80 10.72 -7.07
C LYS A 132 -23.27 10.81 -6.64
N MET A 133 -23.60 11.87 -5.92
CA MET A 133 -24.94 12.14 -5.43
C MET A 133 -25.34 13.56 -5.85
N ILE A 134 -26.58 13.69 -6.33
CA ILE A 134 -27.21 14.97 -6.63
C ILE A 134 -28.35 15.17 -5.62
N PRO A 135 -28.63 16.41 -5.18
CA PRO A 135 -29.83 16.69 -4.41
C PRO A 135 -31.06 16.28 -5.24
N ASP A 136 -32.02 15.62 -4.59
CA ASP A 136 -33.26 15.21 -5.25
C ASP A 136 -34.02 16.47 -5.68
N PRO A 137 -34.25 16.68 -6.99
CA PRO A 137 -34.92 17.87 -7.49
C PRO A 137 -36.40 17.97 -7.07
N THR A 138 -36.97 16.87 -6.55
CA THR A 138 -38.34 16.81 -6.05
C THR A 138 -38.43 16.95 -4.53
N ASP A 139 -37.30 16.92 -3.83
CA ASP A 139 -37.27 17.14 -2.39
C ASP A 139 -37.44 18.63 -2.09
N VAL A 140 -38.52 18.96 -1.40
CA VAL A 140 -38.86 20.31 -0.99
C VAL A 140 -38.90 20.32 0.52
N LYS A 141 -38.10 21.20 1.13
CA LYS A 141 -38.10 21.40 2.58
C LYS A 141 -39.54 21.59 3.08
N PRO A 142 -40.04 20.74 3.98
CA PRO A 142 -41.42 20.83 4.43
C PRO A 142 -41.68 22.15 5.17
N ALA A 143 -42.90 22.66 5.05
CA ALA A 143 -43.31 23.89 5.75
C ALA A 143 -43.23 23.66 7.27
N GLY A 144 -42.58 24.58 7.99
CA GLY A 144 -42.40 24.49 9.44
C GLY A 144 -41.12 23.77 9.90
N TYR A 145 -40.30 23.21 8.99
CA TYR A 145 -39.07 22.49 9.36
C TYR A 145 -38.06 23.34 10.17
N ASP A 146 -37.99 24.66 9.90
CA ASP A 146 -37.12 25.57 10.67
C ASP A 146 -37.77 26.09 11.95
N ASP A 147 -39.08 25.89 12.10
CA ASP A 147 -39.87 26.42 13.22
C ASP A 147 -39.93 25.42 14.39
N VAL A 148 -39.47 24.17 14.19
CA VAL A 148 -39.34 23.14 15.23
C VAL A 148 -38.05 23.41 16.04
N PRO A 149 -38.14 23.70 17.35
CA PRO A 149 -36.96 23.89 18.19
C PRO A 149 -36.14 22.60 18.24
N LYS A 150 -34.81 22.72 18.12
CA LYS A 150 -33.90 21.56 18.19
C LYS A 150 -33.89 20.88 19.56
N GLU A 151 -34.15 21.66 20.60
CA GLU A 151 -34.15 21.20 21.98
C GLU A 151 -35.44 21.66 22.66
N ILE A 152 -36.02 20.78 23.46
CA ILE A 152 -37.20 21.04 24.30
C ILE A 152 -36.85 20.73 25.76
N PRO A 153 -37.44 21.42 26.75
CA PRO A 153 -37.26 21.05 28.15
C PRO A 153 -37.72 19.60 28.39
N ASP A 154 -36.92 18.82 29.10
CA ASP A 154 -37.20 17.41 29.38
C ASP A 154 -38.52 17.27 30.16
N PRO A 155 -39.56 16.67 29.55
CA PRO A 155 -40.86 16.53 30.20
C PRO A 155 -40.84 15.51 31.35
N GLU A 156 -39.82 14.67 31.45
CA GLU A 156 -39.64 13.69 32.53
C GLU A 156 -38.78 14.19 33.68
N ALA A 157 -38.05 15.31 33.49
CA ALA A 157 -37.24 15.90 34.54
C ALA A 157 -38.12 16.47 35.66
N LYS A 158 -37.75 16.15 36.90
CA LYS A 158 -38.39 16.66 38.11
C LYS A 158 -37.36 17.40 38.95
N LYS A 159 -37.81 18.48 39.58
CA LYS A 159 -37.02 19.22 40.57
C LYS A 159 -36.52 18.25 41.67
N PRO A 160 -35.20 18.20 41.94
CA PRO A 160 -34.66 17.37 43.01
C PRO A 160 -35.22 17.76 44.39
N GLU A 161 -35.37 16.79 45.29
CA GLU A 161 -35.88 17.03 46.64
C GLU A 161 -34.95 17.91 47.51
N ASP A 162 -33.66 17.96 47.17
CA ASP A 162 -32.61 18.71 47.88
C ASP A 162 -32.31 20.08 47.24
N TRP A 163 -33.18 20.57 46.34
CA TRP A 163 -33.00 21.85 45.66
C TRP A 163 -33.64 23.01 46.43
N ASP A 164 -32.86 24.04 46.75
CA ASP A 164 -33.33 25.23 47.47
C ASP A 164 -33.40 26.45 46.54
N ASP A 165 -34.61 26.98 46.29
CA ASP A 165 -34.78 28.10 45.37
C ASP A 165 -34.18 29.43 45.88
N GLU A 166 -33.97 29.59 47.20
CA GLU A 166 -33.34 30.79 47.77
C GLU A 166 -31.81 30.79 47.60
N GLU A 167 -31.19 29.61 47.64
CA GLU A 167 -29.73 29.45 47.55
C GLU A 167 -29.26 29.06 46.12
N ASP A 168 -30.00 28.21 45.41
CA ASP A 168 -29.66 27.68 44.07
C ASP A 168 -30.41 28.38 42.91
N GLY A 169 -31.46 29.17 43.21
CA GLY A 169 -32.29 29.88 42.23
C GLY A 169 -33.47 29.06 41.68
N GLU A 170 -34.28 29.65 40.78
CA GLU A 170 -35.42 28.96 40.16
C GLU A 170 -34.93 27.76 39.33
N TRP A 171 -35.47 26.57 39.61
CA TRP A 171 -35.13 25.35 38.89
C TRP A 171 -35.69 25.34 37.46
N GLU A 172 -34.81 25.13 36.48
CA GLU A 172 -35.16 24.90 35.08
C GLU A 172 -34.86 23.45 34.67
N ALA A 173 -35.79 22.83 33.91
CA ALA A 173 -35.59 21.48 33.40
C ALA A 173 -34.45 21.45 32.36
N PRO A 174 -33.62 20.39 32.35
CA PRO A 174 -32.60 20.23 31.32
C PRO A 174 -33.23 20.13 29.93
N MET A 175 -32.58 20.72 28.93
CA MET A 175 -33.01 20.62 27.54
C MET A 175 -32.61 19.26 26.95
N ILE A 176 -33.51 18.62 26.21
CA ILE A 176 -33.28 17.37 25.45
C ILE A 176 -33.54 17.60 23.97
N ASP A 177 -32.90 16.80 23.11
CA ASP A 177 -33.14 16.82 21.67
C ASP A 177 -34.62 16.60 21.38
N ASN A 178 -35.21 17.50 20.59
CA ASN A 178 -36.59 17.37 20.17
C ASN A 178 -36.72 16.14 19.26
N PRO A 179 -37.62 15.18 19.57
CA PRO A 179 -37.80 13.98 18.75
C PRO A 179 -38.49 14.23 17.39
N GLU A 180 -39.00 15.45 17.14
CA GLU A 180 -39.63 15.87 15.87
C GLU A 180 -38.63 16.39 14.81
#